data_AF-A0A0N4ZYB3-F1
#
_entry.id   AF-A0A0N4ZYB3-F1
#
_cell.length_a   1.000
_cell.length_b   1.000
_cell.length_c   1.000
_cell.angle_alpha   90.00
_cell.angle_beta   90.00
_cell.angle_gamma   90.00
#
_symmetry.space_group_name_H-M   'P 1'
#
loop_
_entity.id
_entity.type
_entity.pdbx_description
1 polymer ?
#
loop_
_entity_poly.entity_id
_entity_poly.type
_entity_poly.pdbx_seq_one_letter_code
_entity_poly.pdbx_strand_id
1 'polypeptide(L)'
;MEDKMKQHMWMWYHFEINDTVLFKNWHITTVEGLIIACIIVIFLSILMEFTKWVRWRVDLLCIDNSGKQNSHSFLKRIFNKMNILKSLLLTFQMIISYTLMLVFMTYSVWICLAVTLGMGLGYFLFGNRTFNTPEKIKIMPIRNEVIGNCCN
;
A
#
# COMPACT_ATOMS: atom_id res chain seq x y z
N MET A 1 28.20 -23.01 -33.56
CA MET A 1 28.13 -21.64 -33.02
C MET A 1 26.67 -21.17 -33.10
N GLU A 2 25.74 -21.86 -32.42
CA GLU A 2 24.32 -21.42 -32.45
C GLU A 2 23.44 -22.06 -31.35
N ASP A 3 23.96 -22.25 -30.14
CA ASP A 3 23.09 -22.50 -28.98
C ASP A 3 22.57 -21.17 -28.45
N LYS A 4 21.65 -20.58 -29.22
CA LYS A 4 20.83 -19.45 -28.80
C LYS A 4 20.04 -19.89 -27.57
N MET A 5 20.54 -19.48 -26.40
CA MET A 5 19.86 -19.44 -25.12
C MET A 5 18.38 -19.05 -25.29
N LYS A 6 17.50 -20.05 -25.36
CA LYS A 6 16.05 -19.85 -25.43
C LYS A 6 15.61 -19.35 -24.06
N GLN A 7 15.50 -18.04 -23.93
CA GLN A 7 14.81 -17.39 -22.82
C GLN A 7 13.33 -17.82 -22.92
N HIS A 8 12.95 -18.79 -22.09
CA HIS A 8 11.61 -19.33 -22.06
C HIS A 8 10.71 -18.33 -21.33
N MET A 9 9.98 -17.50 -22.07
CA MET A 9 9.00 -16.57 -21.49
C MET A 9 7.79 -17.38 -21.02
N TRP A 10 7.77 -17.76 -19.75
CA TRP A 10 6.59 -18.38 -19.15
C TRP A 10 5.47 -17.34 -19.02
N MET A 11 4.31 -17.65 -19.60
CA MET A 11 3.06 -16.88 -19.48
C MET A 11 2.01 -17.63 -18.63
N TRP A 12 2.46 -18.56 -17.79
CA TRP A 12 1.65 -19.45 -16.98
C TRP A 12 2.31 -19.65 -15.62
N TYR A 13 1.48 -19.94 -14.61
CA TYR A 13 1.95 -20.15 -13.25
C TYR A 13 2.86 -21.39 -13.15
N HIS A 14 4.04 -21.22 -12.56
CA HIS A 14 5.01 -22.30 -12.34
C HIS A 14 5.30 -22.51 -10.85
N PHE A 15 5.72 -23.73 -10.53
CA PHE A 15 6.08 -24.17 -9.18
C PHE A 15 7.59 -24.33 -9.01
N GLU A 16 8.39 -23.89 -9.98
CA GLU A 16 9.85 -24.04 -9.92
C GLU A 16 10.47 -23.19 -8.80
N ILE A 17 11.59 -23.69 -8.25
CA ILE A 17 12.24 -23.15 -7.05
C ILE A 17 13.35 -22.16 -7.43
N ASN A 18 13.68 -22.05 -8.73
CA ASN A 18 14.92 -21.45 -9.22
C ASN A 18 14.71 -20.11 -9.96
N ASP A 19 13.92 -19.22 -9.36
CA ASP A 19 13.52 -17.95 -9.97
C ASP A 19 14.22 -16.75 -9.32
N THR A 20 14.59 -15.76 -10.15
CA THR A 20 15.11 -14.46 -9.68
C THR A 20 13.95 -13.50 -9.42
N VAL A 21 13.67 -13.24 -8.14
CA VAL A 21 12.40 -12.59 -7.72
C VAL A 21 12.38 -11.07 -7.91
N LEU A 22 13.51 -10.36 -7.84
CA LEU A 22 13.50 -8.88 -7.92
C LEU A 22 14.78 -8.24 -8.47
N PHE A 23 15.94 -8.83 -8.19
CA PHE A 23 17.23 -8.35 -8.67
C PHE A 23 18.01 -9.53 -9.23
N LYS A 24 18.81 -9.28 -10.27
CA LYS A 24 19.71 -10.29 -10.87
C LYS A 24 20.64 -10.95 -9.83
N ASN A 25 20.91 -10.26 -8.73
CA ASN A 25 21.75 -10.73 -7.63
C ASN A 25 21.01 -11.59 -6.58
N TRP A 26 19.68 -11.66 -6.63
CA TRP A 26 18.89 -12.47 -5.72
C TRP A 26 18.42 -13.72 -6.46
N HIS A 27 19.30 -14.72 -6.56
CA HIS A 27 19.00 -16.03 -7.14
C HIS A 27 18.68 -17.01 -6.01
N ILE A 28 17.41 -17.42 -5.91
CA ILE A 28 16.99 -18.40 -4.90
C ILE A 28 17.21 -19.78 -5.52
N THR A 29 18.26 -20.47 -5.11
CA THR A 29 18.52 -21.86 -5.55
C THR A 29 18.12 -22.89 -4.49
N THR A 30 17.70 -22.43 -3.30
CA THR A 30 17.40 -23.26 -2.13
C THR A 30 16.00 -23.02 -1.59
N VAL A 31 15.40 -24.06 -1.00
CA VAL A 31 14.08 -24.00 -0.33
C VAL A 31 14.07 -22.97 0.80
N GLU A 32 15.18 -22.82 1.51
CA GLU A 32 15.32 -21.81 2.58
C GLU A 32 15.19 -20.38 2.04
N GLY A 33 15.82 -20.09 0.89
CA GLY A 33 15.70 -18.78 0.24
C GLY A 33 14.27 -18.46 -0.19
N LEU A 34 13.50 -19.48 -0.59
CA LEU A 34 12.09 -19.34 -0.95
C LEU A 34 11.24 -18.99 0.28
N ILE A 35 11.44 -19.68 1.42
CA ILE A 35 10.71 -19.40 2.65
C ILE A 35 10.97 -17.96 3.13
N ILE A 36 12.23 -17.52 3.09
CA ILE A 36 12.61 -16.15 3.45
C ILE A 36 11.94 -15.14 2.53
N ALA A 37 11.93 -15.39 1.22
CA ALA A 37 11.24 -14.53 0.25
C ALA A 37 9.73 -14.43 0.55
N CYS A 38 9.06 -15.55 0.84
CA CYS A 38 7.65 -15.55 1.20
C CYS A 38 7.37 -14.72 2.47
N ILE A 39 8.20 -14.82 3.50
CA ILE A 39 8.06 -14.04 4.74
C ILE A 39 8.20 -12.54 4.45
N ILE A 40 9.20 -12.15 3.66
CA ILE A 40 9.43 -10.75 3.28
C ILE A 40 8.23 -10.21 2.49
N VAL A 41 7.70 -10.97 1.55
CA VAL A 41 6.55 -10.57 0.72
C VAL A 41 5.27 -10.46 1.55
N ILE A 42 5.03 -11.38 2.49
CA ILE A 42 3.92 -11.28 3.46
C ILE A 42 4.07 -10.01 4.29
N PHE A 43 5.27 -9.75 4.81
CA PHE A 43 5.54 -8.56 5.61
C PHE A 43 5.30 -7.26 4.81
N LEU A 44 5.81 -7.17 3.58
CA LEU A 44 5.56 -6.02 2.70
C LEU A 44 4.07 -5.85 2.37
N SER A 45 3.33 -6.95 2.20
CA SER A 45 1.88 -6.93 1.95
C SER A 45 1.09 -6.41 3.16
N ILE A 46 1.47 -6.82 4.37
CA ILE A 46 0.88 -6.31 5.62
C ILE A 46 1.22 -4.82 5.80
N LEU A 47 2.46 -4.43 5.50
CA LEU A 47 2.94 -3.05 5.63
C LEU A 47 2.25 -2.08 4.66
N MET A 48 1.87 -2.57 3.48
CA MET A 48 1.01 -1.85 2.54
C MET A 48 -0.35 -1.52 3.13
N GLU A 49 -1.00 -2.51 3.76
CA GLU A 49 -2.31 -2.31 4.38
C GLU A 49 -2.21 -1.41 5.63
N PHE A 50 -1.14 -1.56 6.40
CA PHE A 50 -0.81 -0.64 7.50
C PHE A 50 -0.69 0.81 7.01
N THR A 51 -0.01 1.04 5.88
CA THR A 51 0.16 2.39 5.35
C THR A 51 -1.16 3.00 4.86
N LYS A 52 -2.05 2.20 4.26
CA LYS A 52 -3.43 2.63 3.96
C LYS A 52 -4.18 3.03 5.23
N TRP A 53 -4.06 2.24 6.29
CA TRP A 53 -4.66 2.55 7.59
C TRP A 53 -4.13 3.87 8.17
N VAL A 54 -2.81 4.10 8.15
CA VAL A 54 -2.21 5.36 8.61
C VAL A 54 -2.72 6.54 7.78
N ARG A 55 -2.79 6.42 6.45
CA ARG A 55 -3.33 7.48 5.59
C ARG A 55 -4.78 7.83 5.95
N TRP A 56 -5.62 6.82 6.17
CA TRP A 56 -6.99 7.04 6.62
C TRP A 56 -7.04 7.78 7.97
N ARG A 57 -6.18 7.44 8.93
CA ARG A 57 -6.08 8.16 10.22
C ARG A 57 -5.65 9.62 10.04
N VAL A 58 -4.66 9.88 9.20
CA VAL A 58 -4.17 11.24 8.91
C VAL A 58 -5.27 12.08 8.25
N ASP A 59 -6.03 11.49 7.32
CA ASP A 59 -7.15 12.17 6.67
C ASP A 59 -8.26 12.53 7.66
N LEU A 60 -8.58 11.64 8.61
CA LEU A 60 -9.53 11.96 9.68
C LEU A 60 -9.05 13.09 10.59
N LEU A 61 -7.79 13.07 11.00
CA LEU A 61 -7.20 14.14 11.80
C LEU A 61 -7.22 15.48 11.05
N CYS A 62 -7.06 15.46 9.73
CA CYS A 62 -7.09 16.67 8.90
C CYS A 62 -8.50 17.28 8.78
N ILE A 63 -9.55 16.45 8.76
CA ILE A 63 -10.95 16.91 8.72
C ILE A 63 -11.33 17.63 10.02
N ASP A 64 -11.01 17.05 11.17
CA ASP A 64 -11.30 17.63 12.49
C ASP A 64 -10.65 19.03 12.67
N ASN A 65 -9.41 19.18 12.22
CA ASN A 65 -8.69 20.45 12.30
C ASN A 65 -9.23 21.53 11.34
N SER A 66 -9.98 21.17 10.29
CA SER A 66 -10.48 22.14 9.31
C SER A 66 -11.64 23.00 9.83
N GLY A 67 -12.37 22.55 10.86
CA GLY A 67 -13.48 23.30 11.46
C GLY A 67 -13.09 24.52 12.30
N LYS A 68 -11.78 24.74 12.55
CA LYS A 68 -11.31 25.74 13.52
C LYS A 68 -10.51 26.91 12.91
N GLN A 69 -10.27 26.92 11.59
CA GLN A 69 -9.34 27.88 10.99
C GLN A 69 -10.05 29.04 10.28
N ASN A 70 -10.02 30.21 10.92
CA ASN A 70 -10.35 31.51 10.34
C ASN A 70 -9.15 32.02 9.51
N SER A 71 -9.45 32.61 8.36
CA SER A 71 -8.58 33.20 7.33
C SER A 71 -7.18 33.70 7.77
N HIS A 72 -6.10 33.12 7.21
CA HIS A 72 -5.08 33.79 6.37
C HIS A 72 -3.90 32.82 6.11
N SER A 73 -3.50 32.66 4.84
CA SER A 73 -2.34 31.89 4.32
C SER A 73 -2.58 30.43 3.87
N PHE A 74 -2.96 30.29 2.60
CA PHE A 74 -3.08 29.03 1.85
C PHE A 74 -1.75 28.23 1.81
N LEU A 75 -0.60 28.92 1.73
CA LEU A 75 0.74 28.32 1.68
C LEU A 75 1.16 27.68 3.00
N LYS A 76 0.83 28.30 4.15
CA LYS A 76 1.11 27.73 5.48
C LYS A 76 0.30 26.46 5.74
N ARG A 77 -0.87 26.34 5.12
CA ARG A 77 -1.68 25.12 5.12
C ARG A 77 -1.00 24.02 4.30
N ILE A 78 -0.48 24.32 3.11
CA ILE A 78 0.22 23.34 2.26
C ILE A 78 1.49 22.79 2.94
N PHE A 79 2.29 23.66 3.57
CA PHE A 79 3.54 23.28 4.27
C PHE A 79 3.35 22.83 5.72
N ASN A 80 2.11 22.54 6.15
CA ASN A 80 1.90 21.95 7.46
C ASN A 80 2.51 20.55 7.53
N LYS A 81 3.12 20.20 8.68
CA LYS A 81 3.75 18.88 8.90
C LYS A 81 2.82 17.73 8.55
N MET A 82 1.52 17.87 8.80
CA MET A 82 0.51 16.84 8.48
C MET A 82 0.34 16.62 6.96
N ASN A 83 0.39 17.68 6.16
CA ASN A 83 0.26 17.58 4.71
C ASN A 83 1.54 17.02 4.06
N ILE A 84 2.71 17.37 4.59
CA ILE A 84 3.99 16.77 4.17
C ILE A 84 4.02 15.28 4.53
N LEU A 85 3.62 14.92 5.76
CA LEU A 85 3.57 13.52 6.20
C LEU A 85 2.63 12.68 5.32
N LYS A 86 1.45 13.22 4.98
CA LYS A 86 0.50 12.57 4.07
C LYS A 86 1.12 12.29 2.69
N SER A 87 1.78 13.28 2.10
CA SER A 87 2.44 13.13 0.80
C SER A 87 3.61 12.13 0.85
N LEU A 88 4.42 12.16 1.92
CA LEU A 88 5.54 11.23 2.10
C LEU A 88 5.07 9.78 2.26
N LEU A 89 4.05 9.56 3.09
CA LEU A 89 3.44 8.23 3.28
C LEU A 89 2.85 7.69 1.98
N LEU A 90 2.22 8.56 1.17
CA LEU A 90 1.73 8.20 -0.15
C LEU A 90 2.87 7.74 -1.07
N THR A 91 3.95 8.50 -1.16
CA THR A 91 5.09 8.12 -1.99
C THR A 91 5.66 6.76 -1.58
N PHE A 92 5.82 6.53 -0.28
CA PHE A 92 6.30 5.26 0.25
C PHE A 92 5.34 4.09 -0.04
N GLN A 93 4.02 4.31 0.10
CA GLN A 93 2.99 3.34 -0.28
C GLN A 93 3.09 2.96 -1.76
N MET A 94 3.29 3.93 -2.65
CA MET A 94 3.40 3.66 -4.09
C MET A 94 4.63 2.80 -4.40
N ILE A 95 5.77 3.06 -3.75
CA ILE A 95 6.99 2.26 -3.92
C ILE A 95 6.71 0.79 -3.60
N ILE A 96 6.11 0.50 -2.44
CA ILE A 96 5.84 -0.89 -2.05
C ILE A 96 4.78 -1.53 -2.96
N SER A 97 3.77 -0.78 -3.40
CA SER A 97 2.76 -1.27 -4.34
C SER A 97 3.36 -1.73 -5.65
N TYR A 98 4.29 -0.95 -6.22
CA TYR A 98 4.97 -1.31 -7.45
C TYR A 98 5.92 -2.49 -7.25
N THR A 99 6.59 -2.58 -6.10
CA THR A 99 7.39 -3.75 -5.75
C THR A 99 6.54 -5.02 -5.69
N LEU A 100 5.40 -5.01 -5.00
CA LEU A 100 4.51 -6.18 -4.94
C LEU A 100 3.94 -6.56 -6.31
N MET A 101 3.64 -5.58 -7.17
CA MET A 101 3.21 -5.83 -8.54
C MET A 101 4.31 -6.50 -9.37
N LEU A 102 5.56 -6.04 -9.25
CA LEU A 102 6.71 -6.69 -9.89
C LEU A 102 6.87 -8.14 -9.42
N VAL A 103 6.74 -8.37 -8.11
CA VAL A 103 6.79 -9.70 -7.52
C VAL A 103 5.67 -10.60 -8.06
N PHE A 104 4.45 -10.08 -8.23
CA PHE A 104 3.34 -10.87 -8.77
C PHE A 104 3.54 -11.26 -10.25
N MET A 105 4.23 -10.41 -11.02
CA MET A 105 4.60 -10.71 -12.41
C MET A 105 5.67 -11.79 -12.55
N THR A 106 6.26 -12.29 -11.45
CA THR A 106 7.20 -13.43 -11.50
C THR A 106 6.50 -14.77 -11.74
N TYR A 107 5.16 -14.81 -11.77
CA TYR A 107 4.33 -16.00 -12.05
C TYR A 107 4.63 -17.24 -11.17
N SER A 108 5.36 -17.08 -10.06
CA SER A 108 5.61 -18.14 -9.10
C SER A 108 4.41 -18.34 -8.16
N VAL A 109 3.86 -19.55 -8.11
CA VAL A 109 2.67 -19.85 -7.31
C VAL A 109 2.90 -19.62 -5.82
N TRP A 110 4.07 -20.03 -5.30
CA TRP A 110 4.42 -19.88 -3.89
C TRP A 110 4.39 -18.42 -3.42
N ILE A 111 4.94 -17.54 -4.26
CA ILE A 111 4.98 -16.11 -4.00
C ILE A 111 3.60 -15.48 -4.17
N CYS A 112 2.83 -15.85 -5.19
CA CYS A 112 1.45 -15.38 -5.36
C CYS A 112 0.56 -15.75 -4.17
N LEU A 113 0.69 -16.97 -3.65
CA LEU A 113 0.02 -17.40 -2.42
C LEU A 113 0.47 -16.57 -1.21
N ALA A 114 1.78 -16.30 -1.08
CA ALA A 114 2.30 -15.45 -0.02
C ALA A 114 1.74 -14.01 -0.07
N VAL A 115 1.66 -13.40 -1.27
CA VAL A 115 1.07 -12.06 -1.46
C VAL A 115 -0.41 -12.05 -1.06
N THR A 116 -1.20 -13.00 -1.58
CA THR A 116 -2.65 -13.06 -1.34
C THR A 116 -2.96 -13.34 0.13
N LEU A 117 -2.23 -14.26 0.78
CA LEU A 117 -2.34 -14.51 2.22
C LEU A 117 -1.91 -13.29 3.04
N GLY A 118 -0.80 -12.65 2.69
CA GLY A 118 -0.31 -11.45 3.37
C GLY A 118 -1.30 -10.28 3.28
N MET A 119 -1.94 -10.09 2.13
CA MET A 119 -2.98 -9.08 1.95
C MET A 119 -4.25 -9.41 2.75
N GLY A 120 -4.68 -10.67 2.74
CA GLY A 120 -5.82 -11.13 3.56
C GLY A 120 -5.57 -10.94 5.06
N LEU A 121 -4.38 -11.32 5.55
CA LEU A 121 -3.97 -11.12 6.95
C LEU A 121 -3.84 -9.64 7.30
N GLY A 122 -3.25 -8.83 6.42
CA GLY A 122 -3.16 -7.37 6.60
C GLY A 122 -4.56 -6.75 6.75
N TYR A 123 -5.49 -7.13 5.86
CA TYR A 123 -6.87 -6.66 5.94
C TYR A 123 -7.57 -7.14 7.22
N PHE A 124 -7.34 -8.39 7.65
CA PHE A 124 -7.93 -8.90 8.89
C PHE A 124 -7.43 -8.15 10.13
N LEU A 125 -6.11 -7.90 10.22
CA LEU A 125 -5.49 -7.21 11.36
C LEU A 125 -5.95 -5.74 11.48
N PHE A 126 -6.03 -5.02 10.37
CA PHE A 126 -6.36 -3.58 10.37
C PHE A 126 -7.85 -3.29 10.12
N GLY A 127 -8.58 -4.20 9.47
CA GLY A 127 -10.01 -4.06 9.14
C GLY A 127 -10.92 -3.99 10.36
N ASN A 128 -10.62 -4.77 11.42
CA ASN A 128 -11.40 -4.73 12.66
C ASN A 128 -11.33 -3.38 13.39
N ARG A 129 -10.33 -2.53 13.11
CA ARG A 129 -10.21 -1.19 13.73
C ARG A 129 -10.85 -0.09 12.89
N THR A 130 -11.09 -0.31 11.59
CA THR A 130 -11.81 0.62 10.70
C THR A 130 -13.32 0.61 10.98
N PHE A 131 -13.88 -0.48 11.51
CA PHE A 131 -15.30 -0.54 11.89
C PHE A 131 -15.64 0.25 13.16
N ASN A 132 -14.64 0.58 13.99
CA ASN A 132 -14.84 1.38 15.20
C ASN A 132 -14.74 2.90 14.92
N THR A 133 -14.93 3.31 13.67
CA THR A 133 -15.02 4.72 13.31
C THR A 133 -16.33 5.27 13.85
N PRO A 134 -16.31 6.29 14.73
CA PRO A 134 -17.55 6.90 15.19
C PRO A 134 -18.29 7.48 13.98
N GLU A 135 -19.58 7.18 13.89
CA GLU A 135 -20.57 7.59 12.89
C GLU A 135 -20.52 9.08 12.48
N LYS A 136 -19.87 9.93 13.29
CA LYS A 136 -19.73 11.39 13.10
C LYS A 136 -19.01 11.81 11.80
N ILE A 137 -18.24 10.93 11.16
CA ILE A 137 -17.50 11.28 9.93
C ILE A 137 -18.38 11.19 8.66
N LYS A 138 -19.43 10.35 8.64
CA LYS A 138 -20.31 10.21 7.47
C LYS A 138 -21.26 11.41 7.30
N ILE A 139 -21.49 12.16 8.37
CA ILE A 139 -22.42 13.31 8.41
C ILE A 139 -21.72 14.63 8.03
N MET A 140 -20.37 14.69 8.04
CA MET A 140 -19.62 15.92 7.79
C MET A 140 -19.45 16.39 6.33
N PRO A 141 -19.61 15.60 5.25
CA PRO A 141 -19.52 16.19 3.91
C PRO A 141 -20.77 17.03 3.56
N ILE A 142 -21.95 16.70 4.10
CA ILE A 142 -23.21 17.39 3.73
C ILE A 142 -23.33 18.76 4.41
N ARG A 143 -22.87 18.92 5.66
CA ARG A 143 -23.06 20.20 6.38
C ARG A 143 -22.18 21.34 5.85
N ASN A 144 -20.98 21.06 5.34
CA ASN A 144 -20.09 22.11 4.83
C ASN A 144 -20.50 22.61 3.44
N GLU A 145 -21.14 21.78 2.61
CA GLU A 145 -21.69 22.23 1.31
C GLU A 145 -22.96 23.07 1.49
N VAL A 146 -23.81 22.73 2.47
CA VAL A 146 -25.05 23.49 2.74
C VAL A 146 -24.77 24.86 3.36
N ILE A 147 -23.74 25.00 4.21
CA ILE A 147 -23.41 26.31 4.84
C ILE A 147 -22.70 27.24 3.85
N GLY A 148 -21.93 26.70 2.89
CA GLY A 148 -21.23 27.49 1.87
C GLY A 148 -22.13 28.20 0.86
N ASN A 149 -23.35 27.70 0.64
CA ASN A 149 -24.32 28.29 -0.29
C ASN A 149 -25.30 29.30 0.36
N CYS A 150 -25.23 29.53 1.68
CA CYS A 150 -26.09 30.49 2.38
C CYS A 150 -25.39 31.83 2.70
N CYS A 151 -24.11 31.99 2.39
CA CYS A 151 -23.39 33.27 2.48
C CYS A 151 -22.90 33.69 1.08
N ASN A 152 -23.85 34.01 0.21
CA ASN A 152 -23.68 34.86 -0.96
C ASN A 152 -24.49 36.15 -0.71
#